data_AF-A0A5C7S4U5-F1
#
_entry.id   AF-A0A5C7S4U5-F1
#
_cell.length_a   1.000
_cell.length_b   1.000
_cell.length_c   1.000
_cell.angle_alpha   90.00
_cell.angle_beta   90.00
_cell.angle_gamma   90.00
#
_symmetry.space_group_name_H-M   'P 1'
#
loop_
_entity.id
_entity.type
_entity.pdbx_description
1 polymer ?
#
loop_
_entity_poly.entity_id
_entity_poly.type
_entity_poly.pdbx_seq_one_letter_code
_entity_poly.pdbx_strand_id
1 'polypeptide(L)'
;MRYTGIYKITNLSNGKIYIGQSRDIHTRWKCHTLSIKDESNESVIRMAFAKYGLRNQVNKAGVYQNFQFEIIELCEEANLLERETSYIKEIKPAYNVMLSGVNPLFHKKDTQKLQPFMQYHSFEKMGYLPGESEDNSVTTENSNYGVFTRKRVATNMLGASITLIVGAKPAGSRLNRYYLWSELIVEDIQFDPAFADYNLQGIENIMNEPIDLTDIAGFTEFRMQCGNFAYGLQSMKNKPFYYEVIAPMLLSMRAKKVMSYNQWLEEFILRENKRFI
;
A
#
# COMPACT_ATOMS: atom_id res chain seq x y z
N MET A 1 1.34 -15.14 10.22
CA MET A 1 0.68 -14.46 11.36
C MET A 1 1.13 -13.02 11.33
N ARG A 2 0.19 -12.08 11.14
CA ARG A 2 0.48 -10.65 11.05
C ARG A 2 0.69 -10.08 12.45
N TYR A 3 1.77 -9.33 12.64
CA TYR A 3 2.02 -8.60 13.88
C TYR A 3 1.56 -7.15 13.68
N THR A 4 0.41 -6.81 14.23
CA THR A 4 -0.13 -5.44 14.24
C THR A 4 0.32 -4.73 15.50
N GLY A 5 0.93 -3.54 15.36
CA GLY A 5 1.42 -2.80 16.51
C GLY A 5 2.42 -1.70 16.19
N ILE A 6 3.16 -1.32 17.24
CA ILE A 6 4.21 -0.32 17.21
C ILE A 6 5.58 -1.00 17.28
N TYR A 7 6.50 -0.56 16.43
CA TYR A 7 7.87 -1.02 16.40
C TYR A 7 8.86 0.13 16.55
N LYS A 8 10.09 -0.24 16.92
CA LYS A 8 11.22 0.65 17.12
C LYS A 8 12.43 0.12 16.36
N ILE A 9 13.16 1.03 15.70
CA ILE A 9 14.43 0.73 15.05
C ILE A 9 15.50 1.63 15.66
N THR A 10 16.48 1.03 16.31
CA THR A 10 17.58 1.74 16.98
C THR A 10 18.85 1.59 16.17
N ASN A 11 19.49 2.70 15.80
CA ASN A 11 20.85 2.67 15.26
C ASN A 11 21.85 2.58 16.41
N LEU A 12 22.49 1.42 16.53
CA LEU A 12 23.44 1.10 17.60
C LEU A 12 24.74 1.92 17.49
N SER A 13 25.09 2.44 16.31
CA SER A 13 26.30 3.26 16.14
C SER A 13 26.16 4.69 16.70
N ASN A 14 24.94 5.22 16.84
CA ASN A 14 24.72 6.60 17.28
C ASN A 14 23.56 6.80 18.27
N GLY A 15 22.87 5.72 18.67
CA GLY A 15 21.75 5.73 19.61
C GLY A 15 20.46 6.35 19.08
N LYS A 16 20.39 6.74 17.80
CA LYS A 16 19.20 7.38 17.22
C LYS A 16 18.12 6.34 16.93
N ILE A 17 16.87 6.75 17.11
CA ILE A 17 15.70 5.88 17.08
C ILE A 17 14.74 6.32 15.97
N TYR A 18 14.08 5.33 15.36
CA TYR A 18 12.85 5.45 14.58
C TYR A 18 11.73 4.68 15.29
N ILE A 19 10.52 5.23 15.30
CA ILE A 19 9.28 4.60 15.75
C ILE A 19 8.36 4.48 14.54
N GLY A 20 7.69 3.35 14.37
CA GLY A 20 6.67 3.21 13.33
C GLY A 20 5.52 2.33 13.78
N GLN A 21 4.37 2.51 13.15
CA GLN A 21 3.22 1.60 13.26
C GLN A 21 3.04 0.76 11.99
N SER A 22 2.46 -0.43 12.14
CA SER A 22 1.98 -1.22 11.00
C SER A 22 0.96 -2.26 11.43
N ARG A 23 0.05 -2.65 10.53
CA ARG A 23 -0.81 -3.84 10.69
C ARG A 23 -0.08 -5.14 10.33
N ASP A 24 1.12 -5.06 9.75
CA ASP A 24 2.06 -6.16 9.56
C ASP A 24 3.52 -5.66 9.64
N ILE A 25 4.03 -5.61 10.86
CA ILE A 25 5.37 -5.10 11.18
C ILE A 25 6.48 -5.81 10.38
N HIS A 26 6.35 -7.12 10.17
CA HIS A 26 7.37 -7.90 9.46
C HIS A 26 7.45 -7.52 7.99
N THR A 27 6.29 -7.38 7.33
CA THR A 27 6.22 -6.90 5.95
C THR A 27 6.70 -5.45 5.86
N ARG A 28 6.35 -4.60 6.83
CA ARG A 28 6.82 -3.20 6.87
C ARG A 28 8.34 -3.10 7.00
N TRP A 29 8.98 -3.93 7.82
CA TRP A 29 10.44 -4.02 7.87
C TRP A 29 11.05 -4.48 6.56
N LYS A 30 10.41 -5.47 5.89
CA LYS A 30 10.84 -5.95 4.57
C LYS A 30 10.86 -4.78 3.58
N CYS A 31 9.79 -3.99 3.54
CA CYS A 31 9.68 -2.80 2.67
C CYS A 31 10.71 -1.72 3.01
N HIS A 32 10.91 -1.41 4.30
CA HIS A 32 11.91 -0.42 4.74
C HIS A 32 13.34 -0.77 4.31
N THR A 33 13.64 -2.07 4.26
CA THR A 33 14.98 -2.58 3.96
C THR A 33 15.15 -3.06 2.53
N LEU A 34 14.09 -3.05 1.74
CA LEU A 34 14.14 -3.43 0.33
C LEU A 34 14.82 -2.31 -0.49
N SER A 35 15.72 -2.73 -1.38
CA SER A 35 16.34 -1.87 -2.40
C SER A 35 16.95 -0.58 -1.83
N ILE A 36 17.72 -0.68 -0.74
CA ILE A 36 18.44 0.47 -0.15
C ILE A 36 19.51 0.95 -1.14
N LYS A 37 19.35 2.18 -1.63
CA LYS A 37 20.31 2.87 -2.51
C LYS A 37 21.16 3.85 -1.70
N ASP A 38 22.44 3.97 -2.04
CA ASP A 38 23.37 4.85 -1.34
C ASP A 38 22.99 6.34 -1.40
N GLU A 39 22.22 6.73 -2.43
CA GLU A 39 21.69 8.08 -2.64
C GLU A 39 20.18 8.18 -2.38
N SER A 40 19.57 7.22 -1.66
CA SER A 40 18.13 7.26 -1.39
C SER A 40 17.78 8.49 -0.55
N ASN A 41 16.83 9.29 -1.03
CA ASN A 41 16.24 10.42 -0.29
C ASN A 41 14.80 10.11 0.18
N GLU A 42 14.43 8.83 0.24
CA GLU A 42 13.06 8.38 0.47
C GLU A 42 12.59 8.59 1.93
N SER A 43 13.47 8.34 2.91
CA SER A 43 13.17 8.60 4.34
C SER A 43 14.44 8.62 5.20
N VAL A 44 14.38 9.22 6.41
CA VAL A 44 15.59 9.43 7.25
C VAL A 44 16.16 8.11 7.70
N ILE A 45 15.28 7.19 8.04
CA ILE A 45 15.66 5.86 8.46
C ILE A 45 16.34 5.08 7.31
N ARG A 46 15.87 5.24 6.06
CA ARG A 46 16.51 4.59 4.89
C ARG A 46 17.84 5.23 4.49
N MET A 47 17.97 6.55 4.60
CA MET A 47 19.26 7.22 4.51
C MET A 47 20.24 6.73 5.59
N ALA A 48 19.76 6.54 6.81
CA ALA A 48 20.56 5.97 7.87
C ALA A 48 20.97 4.53 7.54
N PHE A 49 20.06 3.72 7.02
CA PHE A 49 20.39 2.37 6.56
C PHE A 49 21.53 2.36 5.54
N ALA A 50 21.43 3.17 4.49
CA ALA A 50 22.48 3.32 3.49
C ALA A 50 23.81 3.76 4.14
N LYS A 51 23.78 4.85 4.92
CA LYS A 51 24.95 5.45 5.56
C LYS A 51 25.67 4.51 6.54
N TYR A 52 24.92 3.69 7.28
CA TYR A 52 25.46 2.80 8.30
C TYR A 52 25.53 1.33 7.86
N GLY A 53 25.36 1.08 6.55
CA GLY A 53 25.65 -0.20 5.91
C GLY A 53 24.59 -1.29 6.08
N LEU A 54 23.34 -0.93 6.39
CA LEU A 54 22.25 -1.92 6.37
C LEU A 54 21.96 -2.33 4.93
N ARG A 55 22.27 -3.58 4.57
CA ARG A 55 22.04 -4.12 3.21
C ARG A 55 21.14 -5.34 3.17
N ASN A 56 20.94 -5.98 4.32
CA ASN A 56 20.10 -7.17 4.42
C ASN A 56 18.63 -6.75 4.46
N GLN A 57 17.79 -7.53 3.79
CA GLN A 57 16.34 -7.43 3.98
C GLN A 57 15.98 -8.00 5.36
N VAL A 58 15.26 -7.22 6.15
CA VAL A 58 14.87 -7.56 7.52
C VAL A 58 13.37 -7.76 7.57
N ASN A 59 12.93 -8.90 8.10
CA ASN A 59 11.51 -9.20 8.30
C ASN A 59 11.22 -9.81 9.68
N LYS A 60 12.19 -9.80 10.59
CA LYS A 60 12.09 -10.33 11.95
C LYS A 60 12.79 -9.39 12.93
N ALA A 61 12.38 -9.47 14.19
CA ALA A 61 13.00 -8.71 15.26
C ALA A 61 14.42 -9.23 15.50
N GLY A 62 15.34 -8.33 15.85
CA GLY A 62 16.74 -8.69 16.09
C GLY A 62 17.72 -7.59 15.73
N VAL A 63 19.00 -7.92 15.85
CA VAL A 63 20.10 -7.02 15.50
C VAL A 63 20.65 -7.41 14.13
N TYR A 64 20.68 -6.44 13.22
CA TYR A 64 21.16 -6.58 11.85
C TYR A 64 22.17 -5.48 11.59
N GLN A 65 23.45 -5.84 11.50
CA GLN A 65 24.56 -4.88 11.41
C GLN A 65 24.47 -3.85 12.54
N ASN A 66 24.29 -2.58 12.22
CA ASN A 66 24.23 -1.48 13.20
C ASN A 66 22.80 -1.13 13.64
N PHE A 67 21.80 -1.95 13.31
CA PHE A 67 20.40 -1.65 13.59
C PHE A 67 19.72 -2.74 14.40
N GLN A 68 19.00 -2.33 15.44
CA GLN A 68 18.17 -3.21 16.26
C GLN A 68 16.69 -2.95 15.94
N PHE A 69 15.98 -3.99 15.51
CA PHE A 69 14.56 -3.99 15.19
C PHE A 69 13.77 -4.64 16.32
N GLU A 70 12.83 -3.92 16.91
CA GLU A 70 12.07 -4.34 18.09
C GLU A 70 10.58 -4.05 17.90
N ILE A 71 9.73 -5.01 18.27
CA ILE A 71 8.30 -4.74 18.49
C ILE A 71 8.18 -4.23 19.92
N ILE A 72 7.67 -3.00 20.08
CA ILE A 72 7.53 -2.38 21.42
C ILE A 72 6.10 -2.48 21.95
N GLU A 73 5.11 -2.65 21.08
CA GLU A 73 3.72 -2.88 21.46
C GLU A 73 2.97 -3.64 20.37
N LEU A 74 2.15 -4.62 20.75
CA LEU A 74 1.11 -5.18 19.88
C LEU A 74 -0.23 -4.58 20.29
N CYS A 75 -0.97 -4.05 19.32
CA CYS A 75 -2.25 -3.40 19.58
C CYS A 75 -3.23 -3.63 18.44
N GLU A 76 -4.50 -3.29 18.67
CA GLU A 76 -5.51 -3.32 17.62
C GLU A 76 -5.25 -2.23 16.58
N GLU A 77 -5.62 -2.51 15.33
CA GLU A 77 -5.46 -1.58 14.21
C GLU A 77 -6.05 -0.19 14.49
N ALA A 78 -7.23 -0.15 15.14
CA ALA A 78 -7.92 1.09 15.46
C ALA A 78 -7.09 2.03 16.36
N ASN A 79 -6.12 1.48 17.11
CA ASN A 79 -5.31 2.20 18.09
C ASN A 79 -3.94 2.61 17.53
N LEU A 80 -3.54 2.12 16.34
CA LEU A 80 -2.16 2.31 15.84
C LEU A 80 -1.74 3.77 15.78
N LEU A 81 -2.60 4.64 15.22
CA LEU A 81 -2.31 6.07 15.06
C LEU A 81 -2.13 6.77 16.41
N GLU A 82 -3.01 6.46 17.37
CA GLU A 82 -2.95 7.03 18.73
C GLU A 82 -1.67 6.60 19.44
N ARG A 83 -1.37 5.30 19.42
CA ARG A 83 -0.20 4.72 20.10
C ARG A 83 1.11 5.22 19.49
N GLU A 84 1.22 5.25 18.15
CA GLU A 84 2.39 5.82 17.46
C GLU A 84 2.61 7.28 17.85
N THR A 85 1.54 8.08 17.82
CA THR A 85 1.60 9.50 18.18
C THR A 85 2.05 9.68 19.63
N SER A 86 1.60 8.83 20.54
CA SER A 86 2.04 8.83 21.95
C SER A 86 3.54 8.56 22.07
N TYR A 87 4.03 7.47 21.46
CA TYR A 87 5.45 7.11 21.51
C TYR A 87 6.36 8.17 20.87
N ILE A 88 5.96 8.74 19.73
CA ILE A 88 6.75 9.79 19.07
C ILE A 88 6.84 11.04 19.96
N LYS A 89 5.73 11.44 20.61
CA LYS A 89 5.71 12.60 21.51
C LYS A 89 6.58 12.40 22.75
N GLU A 90 6.57 11.19 23.31
CA GLU A 90 7.34 10.83 24.50
C GLU A 90 8.84 10.68 24.19
N ILE A 91 9.19 9.90 23.17
CA ILE A 91 10.57 9.50 22.87
C ILE A 91 11.30 10.57 22.04
N LYS A 92 10.57 11.36 21.23
CA LYS A 92 11.12 12.33 20.27
C LYS A 92 12.22 11.73 19.36
N PRO A 93 11.91 10.63 18.65
CA PRO A 93 12.88 9.88 17.87
C PRO A 93 13.53 10.69 16.73
N ALA A 94 14.86 10.64 16.66
CA ALA A 94 15.68 11.44 15.73
C ALA A 94 15.56 11.02 14.26
N TYR A 95 14.92 9.89 13.95
CA TYR A 95 14.68 9.43 12.58
C TYR A 95 13.22 9.54 12.14
N ASN A 96 12.30 9.92 13.02
CA ASN A 96 10.91 10.25 12.67
C ASN A 96 10.74 11.68 12.16
N VAL A 97 11.80 12.47 12.16
CA VAL A 97 11.84 13.72 11.42
C VAL A 97 11.66 13.39 9.94
N MET A 98 10.69 14.02 9.28
CA MET A 98 10.65 13.99 7.83
C MET A 98 11.97 14.57 7.31
N LEU A 99 12.71 13.81 6.50
CA LEU A 99 13.65 14.41 5.54
C LEU A 99 12.80 15.24 4.62
N SER A 100 12.65 16.53 4.94
CA SER A 100 12.05 17.54 4.06
C SER A 100 10.90 16.98 3.20
N GLY A 101 9.92 16.33 3.84
CA GLY A 101 8.81 15.62 3.18
C GLY A 101 7.47 16.34 3.33
N VAL A 102 7.44 17.39 4.14
CA VAL A 102 6.55 18.51 3.88
C VAL A 102 7.17 19.15 2.64
N ASN A 103 6.47 19.17 1.51
CA ASN A 103 6.78 20.20 0.51
C ASN A 103 6.87 21.50 1.30
N PRO A 104 8.00 22.24 1.34
CA PRO A 104 8.17 23.39 2.24
C PRO A 104 7.09 24.47 2.04
N LEU A 105 6.30 24.36 0.97
CA LEU A 105 5.11 25.18 0.70
C LEU A 105 3.81 24.72 1.39
N PHE A 106 3.69 23.47 1.88
CA PHE A 106 2.40 22.88 2.30
C PHE A 106 2.49 21.89 3.48
N HIS A 107 2.16 22.36 4.69
CA HIS A 107 2.05 21.53 5.90
C HIS A 107 0.99 20.42 5.80
N LYS A 108 1.29 19.26 6.39
CA LYS A 108 0.35 18.14 6.62
C LYS A 108 -0.88 18.68 7.36
N LYS A 109 -2.09 18.41 6.84
CA LYS A 109 -3.33 18.75 7.55
C LYS A 109 -3.82 17.49 8.25
N ASP A 110 -3.63 17.42 9.57
CA ASP A 110 -4.08 16.32 10.47
C ASP A 110 -5.62 16.15 10.58
N THR A 111 -6.39 16.62 9.60
CA THR A 111 -7.86 16.76 9.72
C THR A 111 -8.67 15.90 8.76
N GLN A 112 -8.07 15.05 7.93
CA GLN A 112 -8.86 14.15 7.09
C GLN A 112 -9.19 12.85 7.81
N LYS A 113 -10.46 12.76 8.23
CA LYS A 113 -11.16 11.49 8.46
C LYS A 113 -10.82 10.51 7.34
N LEU A 114 -10.55 9.25 7.68
CA LEU A 114 -10.34 8.11 6.79
C LEU A 114 -11.36 8.14 5.63
N GLN A 115 -10.97 8.72 4.49
CA GLN A 115 -11.82 8.74 3.29
C GLN A 115 -11.38 7.61 2.37
N PRO A 116 -12.32 6.89 1.76
CA PRO A 116 -11.98 5.92 0.75
C PRO A 116 -11.56 6.61 -0.53
N PHE A 117 -10.50 6.09 -1.14
CA PHE A 117 -10.02 6.46 -2.46
C PHE A 117 -10.09 5.25 -3.38
N MET A 118 -9.99 5.50 -4.68
CA MET A 118 -9.86 4.46 -5.68
C MET A 118 -8.75 4.82 -6.66
N GLN A 119 -7.97 3.82 -7.05
CA GLN A 119 -6.99 3.86 -8.11
C GLN A 119 -7.43 2.89 -9.22
N TYR A 120 -7.34 3.34 -10.46
CA TYR A 120 -7.55 2.50 -11.63
C TYR A 120 -6.22 2.07 -12.24
N HIS A 121 -6.10 0.78 -12.56
CA HIS A 121 -4.97 0.20 -13.28
C HIS A 121 -5.47 -0.36 -14.61
N SER A 122 -4.89 0.10 -15.72
CA SER A 122 -5.28 -0.36 -17.06
C SER A 122 -4.23 -1.31 -17.60
N PHE A 123 -4.54 -2.61 -17.68
CA PHE A 123 -3.64 -3.61 -18.25
C PHE A 123 -3.19 -3.20 -19.67
N GLU A 124 -4.14 -2.81 -20.53
CA GLU A 124 -3.85 -2.38 -21.91
C GLU A 124 -2.87 -1.21 -22.03
N LYS A 125 -2.77 -0.37 -20.99
CA LYS A 125 -1.87 0.80 -20.98
C LYS A 125 -0.55 0.49 -20.31
N MET A 126 -0.57 -0.32 -19.26
CA MET A 126 0.58 -0.60 -18.39
C MET A 126 1.38 -1.81 -18.90
N GLY A 127 0.72 -2.77 -19.54
CA GLY A 127 1.33 -3.99 -20.08
C GLY A 127 1.53 -5.12 -19.06
N TYR A 128 1.08 -4.94 -17.81
CA TYR A 128 1.24 -5.91 -16.72
C TYR A 128 0.06 -5.84 -15.74
N LEU A 129 -0.16 -6.90 -14.96
CA LEU A 129 -1.16 -6.91 -13.88
C LEU A 129 -0.52 -6.46 -12.56
N PRO A 130 -1.30 -5.82 -11.65
CA PRO A 130 -0.75 -5.43 -10.36
C PRO A 130 -0.12 -6.60 -9.62
N GLY A 131 0.98 -6.37 -8.91
CA GLY A 131 1.68 -7.38 -8.10
C GLY A 131 2.45 -8.45 -8.90
N GLU A 132 2.42 -8.41 -10.24
CA GLU A 132 3.21 -9.31 -11.09
C GLU A 132 4.71 -9.17 -10.77
N SER A 133 5.35 -10.28 -10.41
CA SER A 133 6.74 -10.30 -9.95
C SER A 133 7.40 -11.65 -10.23
N GLU A 134 8.70 -11.61 -10.53
CA GLU A 134 9.56 -12.80 -10.58
C GLU A 134 9.90 -13.33 -9.16
N ASP A 135 9.61 -12.55 -8.11
CA ASP A 135 9.84 -12.97 -6.72
C ASP A 135 8.78 -13.98 -6.27
N ASN A 136 9.15 -15.27 -6.30
CA ASN A 136 8.29 -16.37 -5.84
C ASN A 136 7.98 -16.35 -4.33
N SER A 137 8.59 -15.45 -3.54
CA SER A 137 8.25 -15.24 -2.13
C SER A 137 7.00 -14.37 -1.92
N VAL A 138 6.47 -13.78 -2.99
CA VAL A 138 5.25 -12.97 -2.95
C VAL A 138 4.03 -13.89 -2.89
N THR A 139 3.15 -13.57 -1.94
CA THR A 139 1.94 -14.31 -1.59
C THR A 139 0.77 -13.33 -1.48
N THR A 140 -0.44 -13.88 -1.40
CA THR A 140 -1.65 -13.10 -1.13
C THR A 140 -1.64 -12.34 0.20
N GLU A 141 -0.70 -12.64 1.12
CA GLU A 141 -0.58 -11.95 2.41
C GLU A 141 0.44 -10.80 2.44
N ASN A 142 1.51 -10.88 1.64
CA ASN A 142 2.65 -9.96 1.68
C ASN A 142 2.88 -9.19 0.37
N SER A 143 1.95 -9.29 -0.59
CA SER A 143 1.91 -8.41 -1.76
C SER A 143 1.83 -6.96 -1.34
N ASN A 144 2.52 -6.11 -2.09
CA ASN A 144 2.47 -4.66 -1.91
C ASN A 144 2.75 -3.99 -3.26
N TYR A 145 1.69 -3.86 -4.06
CA TYR A 145 1.78 -3.23 -5.38
C TYR A 145 2.23 -1.76 -5.32
N GLY A 146 1.82 -1.05 -4.25
CA GLY A 146 2.00 0.39 -4.13
C GLY A 146 1.14 1.20 -5.11
N VAL A 147 0.92 2.48 -4.82
CA VAL A 147 0.19 3.41 -5.70
C VAL A 147 1.05 4.63 -5.96
N PHE A 148 1.33 4.89 -7.24
CA PHE A 148 2.11 6.04 -7.69
C PHE A 148 1.21 7.17 -8.18
N THR A 149 1.43 8.39 -7.70
CA THR A 149 0.60 9.53 -8.09
C THR A 149 1.32 10.86 -7.98
N ARG A 150 1.09 11.77 -8.93
CA ARG A 150 1.54 13.18 -8.82
C ARG A 150 0.55 14.06 -8.04
N LYS A 151 -0.57 13.50 -7.59
CA LYS A 151 -1.63 14.27 -6.94
C LYS A 151 -1.22 14.65 -5.52
N ARG A 152 -1.28 15.96 -5.23
CA ARG A 152 -0.99 16.52 -3.89
C ARG A 152 -1.86 15.96 -2.77
N VAL A 153 -3.04 15.42 -3.08
CA VAL A 153 -3.90 14.79 -2.06
C VAL A 153 -3.20 13.64 -1.34
N ALA A 154 -2.26 12.96 -2.01
CA ALA A 154 -1.46 11.87 -1.46
C ALA A 154 -0.79 12.20 -0.12
N THR A 155 -0.33 13.44 0.08
CA THR A 155 0.38 13.84 1.31
C THR A 155 -0.46 13.74 2.58
N ASN A 156 -1.80 13.63 2.44
CA ASN A 156 -2.73 13.50 3.56
C ASN A 156 -3.44 12.14 3.56
N MET A 157 -2.92 11.14 2.83
CA MET A 157 -3.56 9.83 2.70
C MET A 157 -3.03 8.76 3.65
N LEU A 158 -2.18 9.11 4.63
CA LEU A 158 -1.72 8.16 5.63
C LEU A 158 -2.93 7.62 6.42
N GLY A 159 -3.08 6.31 6.48
CA GLY A 159 -4.22 5.60 7.05
C GLY A 159 -5.43 5.45 6.10
N ALA A 160 -5.48 6.16 4.98
CA ALA A 160 -6.59 6.04 4.03
C ALA A 160 -6.59 4.68 3.33
N SER A 161 -7.78 4.24 2.91
CA SER A 161 -7.93 3.09 2.03
C SER A 161 -7.97 3.51 0.57
N ILE A 162 -7.29 2.75 -0.30
CA ILE A 162 -7.30 2.90 -1.74
C ILE A 162 -7.75 1.58 -2.35
N THR A 163 -8.95 1.58 -2.92
CA THR A 163 -9.45 0.45 -3.69
C THR A 163 -8.80 0.41 -5.06
N LEU A 164 -8.25 -0.75 -5.44
CA LEU A 164 -7.67 -0.97 -6.75
C LEU A 164 -8.71 -1.62 -7.67
N ILE A 165 -9.01 -0.95 -8.79
CA ILE A 165 -9.80 -1.51 -9.89
C ILE A 165 -8.87 -1.76 -11.06
N VAL A 166 -8.88 -2.99 -11.59
CA VAL A 166 -8.08 -3.38 -12.75
C VAL A 166 -8.98 -3.50 -13.98
N GLY A 167 -8.65 -2.76 -15.02
CA GLY A 167 -9.24 -2.91 -16.35
C GLY A 167 -8.37 -3.82 -17.20
N ALA A 168 -8.94 -4.92 -17.70
CA ALA A 168 -8.26 -5.83 -18.62
C ALA A 168 -9.25 -6.42 -19.63
N LYS A 169 -8.74 -6.87 -20.78
CA LYS A 169 -9.55 -7.54 -21.80
C LYS A 169 -9.21 -9.03 -21.86
N PRO A 170 -10.00 -9.92 -21.22
CA PRO A 170 -9.80 -11.35 -21.34
C PRO A 170 -9.87 -11.82 -22.80
N ALA A 171 -9.20 -12.93 -23.10
CA ALA A 171 -9.29 -13.55 -24.42
C ALA A 171 -10.76 -13.90 -24.73
N GLY A 172 -11.22 -13.58 -25.95
CA GLY A 172 -12.61 -13.79 -26.36
C GLY A 172 -13.59 -12.68 -25.95
N SER A 173 -13.26 -11.85 -24.94
CA SER A 173 -14.12 -10.72 -24.58
C SER A 173 -14.08 -9.63 -25.65
N ARG A 174 -15.25 -9.09 -26.01
CA ARG A 174 -15.37 -7.95 -26.94
C ARG A 174 -14.93 -6.63 -26.32
N LEU A 175 -15.19 -6.45 -25.03
CA LEU A 175 -14.99 -5.20 -24.29
C LEU A 175 -14.05 -5.41 -23.10
N ASN A 176 -13.45 -4.31 -22.64
CA ASN A 176 -12.70 -4.32 -21.39
C ASN A 176 -13.64 -4.66 -20.22
N ARG A 177 -13.14 -5.50 -19.32
CA ARG A 177 -13.79 -5.84 -18.05
C ARG A 177 -13.07 -5.12 -16.92
N TYR A 178 -13.78 -4.86 -15.83
CA TYR A 178 -13.28 -4.12 -14.67
C TYR A 178 -13.39 -4.96 -13.42
N TYR A 179 -12.25 -5.24 -12.79
CA TYR A 179 -12.15 -6.15 -11.67
C TYR A 179 -11.82 -5.40 -10.38
N LEU A 180 -12.57 -5.66 -9.33
CA LEU A 180 -12.19 -5.30 -7.96
C LEU A 180 -11.02 -6.21 -7.55
N TRP A 181 -9.84 -5.62 -7.36
CA TRP A 181 -8.58 -6.36 -7.27
C TRP A 181 -8.05 -6.48 -5.84
N SER A 182 -7.94 -5.35 -5.16
CA SER A 182 -7.41 -5.27 -3.80
C SER A 182 -7.84 -3.96 -3.13
N GLU A 183 -7.60 -3.88 -1.82
CA GLU A 183 -7.64 -2.64 -1.04
C GLU A 183 -6.27 -2.40 -0.40
N LEU A 184 -5.61 -1.32 -0.78
CA LEU A 184 -4.40 -0.84 -0.13
C LEU A 184 -4.76 0.07 1.04
N ILE A 185 -4.21 -0.22 2.20
CA ILE A 185 -4.29 0.65 3.38
C ILE A 185 -2.94 1.32 3.52
N VAL A 186 -2.92 2.65 3.38
CA VAL A 186 -1.68 3.43 3.27
C VAL A 186 -1.01 3.54 4.64
N GLU A 187 0.18 2.99 4.76
CA GLU A 187 1.03 3.08 5.96
C GLU A 187 2.31 3.88 5.73
N ASP A 188 2.61 4.21 4.47
CA ASP A 188 3.76 5.00 4.08
C ASP A 188 3.47 5.87 2.87
N ILE A 189 4.08 7.05 2.85
CA ILE A 189 4.08 7.94 1.70
C ILE A 189 5.50 8.43 1.51
N GLN A 190 6.08 8.12 0.35
CA GLN A 190 7.41 8.58 -0.04
C GLN A 190 7.27 9.50 -1.26
N PHE A 191 8.13 10.51 -1.39
CA PHE A 191 8.18 11.38 -2.54
C PHE A 191 9.43 11.07 -3.35
N ASP A 192 9.27 10.76 -4.64
CA ASP A 192 10.39 10.59 -5.56
C ASP A 192 10.68 11.93 -6.27
N PRO A 193 11.79 12.62 -5.95
CA PRO A 193 12.12 13.89 -6.58
C PRO A 193 12.49 13.76 -8.06
N ALA A 194 12.90 12.58 -8.53
CA ALA A 194 13.27 12.38 -9.94
C ALA A 194 12.03 12.36 -10.85
N PHE A 195 10.92 11.78 -10.38
CA PHE A 195 9.67 11.68 -11.15
C PHE A 195 8.59 12.68 -10.69
N ALA A 196 8.87 13.42 -9.62
CA ALA A 196 7.97 14.36 -8.97
C ALA A 196 6.61 13.73 -8.60
N ASP A 197 6.64 12.48 -8.13
CA ASP A 197 5.46 11.73 -7.71
C ASP A 197 5.58 11.18 -6.29
N TYR A 198 4.43 10.77 -5.76
CA TYR A 198 4.28 10.15 -4.46
C TYR A 198 4.08 8.66 -4.66
N ASN A 199 4.80 7.86 -3.88
CA ASN A 199 4.63 6.43 -3.74
C ASN A 199 3.91 6.13 -2.43
N LEU A 200 2.67 5.66 -2.51
CA LEU A 200 1.85 5.25 -1.37
C LEU A 200 1.97 3.74 -1.21
N GLN A 201 2.45 3.30 -0.05
CA GLN A 201 2.63 1.89 0.27
C GLN A 201 1.96 1.55 1.59
N GLY A 202 1.76 0.26 1.83
CA GLY A 202 1.22 -0.24 3.07
C GLY A 202 0.70 -1.64 2.91
N ILE A 203 -0.49 -1.90 3.45
CA ILE A 203 -1.02 -3.25 3.52
C ILE A 203 -2.04 -3.45 2.42
N GLU A 204 -1.71 -4.37 1.52
CA GLU A 204 -2.60 -4.76 0.45
C GLU A 204 -3.48 -5.94 0.90
N ASN A 205 -4.78 -5.70 0.96
CA ASN A 205 -5.79 -6.72 1.17
C ASN A 205 -6.30 -7.18 -0.20
N ILE A 206 -5.70 -8.27 -0.69
CA ILE A 206 -6.09 -8.87 -1.97
C ILE A 206 -7.47 -9.53 -1.85
N MET A 207 -8.27 -9.45 -2.91
CA MET A 207 -9.55 -10.17 -2.98
C MET A 207 -9.32 -11.68 -3.09
N ASN A 208 -10.19 -12.49 -2.50
CA ASN A 208 -10.10 -13.95 -2.58
C ASN A 208 -10.02 -14.43 -4.04
N GLU A 209 -10.81 -13.78 -4.88
CA GLU A 209 -10.70 -13.80 -6.33
C GLU A 209 -11.07 -12.40 -6.85
N PRO A 210 -10.48 -11.89 -7.94
CA PRO A 210 -10.88 -10.61 -8.50
C PRO A 210 -12.36 -10.65 -8.92
N ILE A 211 -13.15 -9.66 -8.50
CA ILE A 211 -14.59 -9.65 -8.76
C ILE A 211 -14.86 -8.77 -9.97
N ASP A 212 -15.50 -9.33 -10.98
CA ASP A 212 -15.88 -8.58 -12.17
C ASP A 212 -17.07 -7.65 -11.87
N LEU A 213 -16.81 -6.35 -11.88
CA LEU A 213 -17.80 -5.30 -11.62
C LEU A 213 -18.60 -4.91 -12.88
N THR A 214 -18.15 -5.33 -14.06
CA THR A 214 -18.60 -4.76 -15.35
C THR A 214 -20.11 -4.84 -15.56
N ASP A 215 -20.71 -5.98 -15.18
CA ASP A 215 -22.14 -6.26 -15.40
C ASP A 215 -22.99 -6.01 -14.14
N ILE A 216 -22.39 -5.49 -13.06
CA ILE A 216 -23.12 -5.18 -11.84
C ILE A 216 -23.98 -3.93 -12.08
N ALA A 217 -25.26 -4.00 -11.70
CA ALA A 217 -26.19 -2.89 -11.83
C ALA A 217 -25.64 -1.61 -11.16
N GLY A 218 -25.60 -0.50 -11.89
CA GLY A 218 -25.07 0.78 -11.41
C GLY A 218 -23.57 1.00 -11.68
N PHE A 219 -22.83 -0.02 -12.13
CA PHE A 219 -21.39 0.13 -12.37
C PHE A 219 -21.08 1.06 -13.55
N THR A 220 -21.88 1.04 -14.61
CA THR A 220 -21.69 1.93 -15.76
C THR A 220 -21.80 3.40 -15.35
N GLU A 221 -22.82 3.75 -14.57
CA GLU A 221 -23.03 5.09 -14.02
C GLU A 221 -21.89 5.48 -13.07
N PHE A 222 -21.47 4.56 -12.19
CA PHE A 222 -20.33 4.77 -11.31
C PHE A 222 -19.05 5.06 -12.10
N ARG A 223 -18.76 4.27 -13.14
CA ARG A 223 -17.61 4.46 -14.03
C ARG A 223 -17.65 5.84 -14.71
N MET A 224 -18.82 6.27 -15.19
CA MET A 224 -18.99 7.60 -15.77
C MET A 224 -18.75 8.71 -14.74
N GLN A 225 -19.29 8.56 -13.52
CA GLN A 225 -19.05 9.48 -12.41
C GLN A 225 -17.57 9.57 -12.00
N CYS A 226 -16.81 8.51 -12.27
CA CYS A 226 -15.36 8.41 -12.10
C CYS A 226 -14.57 8.92 -13.32
N GLY A 227 -15.21 9.60 -14.27
CA GLY A 227 -14.60 10.13 -15.49
C GLY A 227 -14.09 9.04 -16.42
N ASN A 228 -14.79 7.90 -16.48
CA ASN A 228 -14.33 6.70 -17.17
C ASN A 228 -12.93 6.26 -16.73
N PHE A 229 -12.62 6.47 -15.44
CA PHE A 229 -11.31 6.22 -14.81
C PHE A 229 -10.13 7.02 -15.37
N ALA A 230 -10.37 8.09 -16.14
CA ALA A 230 -9.31 8.96 -16.67
C ALA A 230 -8.51 9.66 -15.58
N TYR A 231 -9.08 9.81 -14.37
CA TYR A 231 -8.48 10.61 -13.30
C TYR A 231 -7.46 9.85 -12.45
N GLY A 232 -7.27 8.54 -12.61
CA GLY A 232 -6.40 7.74 -11.73
C GLY A 232 -6.89 7.79 -10.28
N LEU A 233 -6.01 8.15 -9.32
CA LEU A 233 -6.34 8.24 -7.89
C LEU A 233 -7.43 9.29 -7.59
N GLN A 234 -8.56 8.88 -7.00
CA GLN A 234 -9.69 9.78 -6.73
C GLN A 234 -10.45 9.42 -5.46
N SER A 235 -11.08 10.43 -4.83
CA SER A 235 -11.89 10.24 -3.63
C SER A 235 -13.25 9.61 -3.95
N MET A 236 -13.65 8.62 -3.15
CA MET A 236 -14.94 7.94 -3.24
C MET A 236 -16.02 8.56 -2.34
N LYS A 237 -15.72 9.69 -1.68
CA LYS A 237 -16.60 10.35 -0.70
C LYS A 237 -18.05 10.47 -1.14
N ASN A 238 -18.28 10.84 -2.40
CA ASN A 238 -19.61 11.13 -2.95
C ASN A 238 -20.03 10.10 -4.02
N LYS A 239 -19.63 8.83 -3.87
CA LYS A 239 -19.94 7.76 -4.84
C LYS A 239 -20.82 6.68 -4.18
N PRO A 240 -22.16 6.73 -4.29
CA PRO A 240 -23.06 5.78 -3.61
C PRO A 240 -22.73 4.32 -3.92
N PHE A 241 -22.50 3.99 -5.20
CA PHE A 241 -22.10 2.64 -5.64
C PHE A 241 -20.89 2.10 -4.88
N TYR A 242 -19.94 2.96 -4.51
CA TYR A 242 -18.78 2.54 -3.71
C TYR A 242 -19.22 2.00 -2.35
N TYR A 243 -20.07 2.73 -1.63
CA TYR A 243 -20.49 2.35 -0.28
C TYR A 243 -21.51 1.22 -0.27
N GLU A 244 -22.37 1.14 -1.28
CA GLU A 244 -23.44 0.15 -1.37
C GLU A 244 -22.95 -1.19 -1.93
N VAL A 245 -21.92 -1.17 -2.79
CA VAL A 245 -21.44 -2.37 -3.50
C VAL A 245 -19.98 -2.67 -3.17
N ILE A 246 -19.07 -1.74 -3.46
CA ILE A 246 -17.63 -2.02 -3.39
C ILE A 246 -17.16 -2.24 -1.94
N ALA A 247 -17.49 -1.34 -1.01
CA ALA A 247 -17.03 -1.41 0.37
C ALA A 247 -17.50 -2.69 1.10
N PRO A 248 -18.76 -3.14 0.97
CA PRO A 248 -19.18 -4.44 1.51
C PRO A 248 -18.41 -5.63 0.92
N MET A 249 -18.10 -5.60 -0.38
CA MET A 249 -17.30 -6.64 -1.04
C MET A 249 -15.88 -6.68 -0.49
N LEU A 250 -15.24 -5.52 -0.33
CA LEU A 250 -13.88 -5.40 0.22
C LEU A 250 -13.75 -5.97 1.64
N LEU A 251 -14.82 -5.96 2.43
CA LEU A 251 -14.83 -6.52 3.78
C LEU A 251 -15.07 -8.04 3.78
N SER A 252 -16.00 -8.52 2.95
CA SER A 252 -16.48 -9.90 2.99
C SER A 252 -15.65 -10.88 2.15
N MET A 253 -14.98 -10.38 1.10
CA MET A 253 -14.35 -11.21 0.06
C MET A 253 -12.82 -11.05 -0.01
N ARG A 254 -12.16 -10.69 1.10
CA ARG A 254 -10.68 -10.71 1.18
C ARG A 254 -10.16 -12.14 1.10
N ALA A 255 -8.96 -12.31 0.54
CA ALA A 255 -8.26 -13.58 0.54
C ALA A 255 -8.06 -14.04 1.99
N LYS A 256 -8.60 -15.23 2.31
CA LYS A 256 -8.47 -15.85 3.64
C LYS A 256 -7.38 -16.91 3.68
N LYS A 257 -6.97 -17.40 2.51
CA LYS A 257 -5.96 -18.44 2.35
C LYS A 257 -4.68 -17.81 1.79
N VAL A 258 -3.56 -18.16 2.42
CA VAL A 258 -2.23 -17.82 1.91
C VAL A 258 -1.92 -18.73 0.72
N MET A 259 -1.60 -18.13 -0.41
CA MET A 259 -1.05 -18.82 -1.58
C MET A 259 -0.06 -17.92 -2.29
N SER A 260 0.75 -18.50 -3.19
CA SER A 260 1.62 -17.73 -4.07
C SER A 260 0.79 -16.74 -4.88
N TYR A 261 1.29 -15.51 -5.03
CA TYR A 261 0.60 -14.49 -5.83
C TYR A 261 0.51 -14.88 -7.31
N ASN A 262 1.55 -15.51 -7.85
CA ASN A 262 1.57 -16.00 -9.22
C ASN A 262 0.51 -17.08 -9.44
N GLN A 263 0.36 -18.02 -8.48
CA GLN A 263 -0.72 -19.00 -8.54
C GLN A 263 -2.10 -18.32 -8.53
N TRP A 264 -2.32 -17.35 -7.65
CA TRP A 264 -3.58 -16.60 -7.58
C TRP A 264 -3.89 -15.86 -8.90
N LEU A 265 -2.86 -15.30 -9.54
CA LEU A 265 -2.96 -14.61 -10.83
C LEU A 265 -3.30 -15.58 -11.97
N GLU A 266 -2.64 -16.74 -12.03
CA GLU A 266 -2.89 -17.79 -13.01
C GLU A 266 -4.32 -18.34 -12.90
N GLU A 267 -4.80 -18.58 -11.68
CA GLU A 267 -6.18 -19.01 -11.41
C GLU A 267 -7.19 -17.98 -11.94
N PHE A 268 -6.94 -16.68 -11.72
CA PHE A 268 -7.76 -15.59 -12.27
C PHE A 268 -7.77 -15.58 -13.81
N ILE A 269 -6.58 -15.61 -14.45
CA ILE A 269 -6.46 -15.56 -15.91
C ILE A 269 -7.16 -16.75 -16.56
N LEU A 270 -6.96 -17.95 -16.02
CA LEU A 270 -7.58 -19.17 -16.52
C LEU A 270 -9.11 -19.10 -16.42
N ARG A 271 -9.63 -18.60 -15.29
CA ARG A 271 -11.07 -18.44 -15.04
C ARG A 271 -11.69 -17.47 -16.05
N GLU A 272 -11.11 -16.27 -16.21
CA GLU A 272 -11.68 -15.26 -17.11
C GLU A 272 -11.55 -15.67 -18.58
N ASN A 273 -10.44 -16.29 -19.01
CA ASN A 273 -10.34 -16.74 -20.38
C ASN A 273 -11.37 -17.83 -20.71
N LYS A 274 -11.66 -18.76 -19.78
CA LYS A 274 -12.72 -19.77 -19.97
C LYS A 274 -14.13 -19.18 -20.05
N ARG A 275 -14.37 -18.04 -19.44
CA ARG A 275 -15.69 -17.39 -19.38
C ARG A 275 -16.16 -16.85 -20.72
N PHE A 276 -15.24 -16.53 -21.63
CA PHE A 276 -15.53 -15.89 -22.92
C PHE A 276 -15.18 -16.78 -24.13
N ILE A 277 -14.98 -18.09 -23.91
CA ILE A 277 -14.88 -19.11 -24.96
C ILE A 277 -16.27 -19.59 -25.37
#